data_AF-M1C9C1-F1
#
_entry.id   AF-M1C9C1-F1
#
_cell.length_a   1.000
_cell.length_b   1.000
_cell.length_c   1.000
_cell.angle_alpha   90.00
_cell.angle_beta   90.00
_cell.angle_gamma   90.00
#
_symmetry.space_group_name_H-M   'P 1'
#
loop_
_entity.id
_entity.type
_entity.pdbx_description
1 polymer ?
#
loop_
_entity_poly.entity_id
_entity_poly.type
_entity_poly.pdbx_seq_one_letter_code
_entity_poly.pdbx_strand_id
1 'polypeptide(L)'
;MGELTTGRGLNQQLGLSRACDTRWGSHYKSFNNFILMFGSILEVLESLALDARSMDERAKATGHLESCRTFEIASFMLHLMRDILAITNEPNKCLQGKEQNVANAMLLVEVAK
;
A
#
# COMPACT_ATOMS: atom_id res chain seq x y z
N MET A 1 -13.30 34.75 17.51
CA MET A 1 -11.96 34.18 17.26
C MET A 1 -12.14 32.71 16.97
N GLY A 2 -11.94 32.30 15.71
CA GLY A 2 -12.07 30.90 15.31
C GLY A 2 -10.73 30.19 15.45
N GLU A 3 -10.64 29.22 16.35
CA GLU A 3 -9.50 28.30 16.39
C GLU A 3 -9.57 27.36 15.19
N LEU A 4 -8.64 27.53 14.26
CA LEU A 4 -8.38 26.56 13.21
C LEU A 4 -7.72 25.34 13.84
N THR A 5 -8.51 24.28 14.05
CA THR A 5 -8.00 22.97 14.48
C THR A 5 -7.16 22.36 13.36
N THR A 6 -5.86 22.69 13.31
CA THR A 6 -4.90 22.03 12.41
C THR A 6 -4.48 20.70 13.01
N GLY A 7 -5.37 19.70 12.97
CA GLY A 7 -5.08 18.32 13.34
C GLY A 7 -4.20 17.66 12.28
N ARG A 8 -2.92 17.43 12.58
CA ARG A 8 -1.98 16.73 11.70
C ARG A 8 -2.16 15.22 11.89
N GLY A 9 -2.92 14.56 11.02
CA GLY A 9 -3.05 13.10 11.08
C GLY A 9 -3.99 12.47 10.06
N LEU A 10 -5.14 13.08 9.79
CA LEU A 10 -6.13 12.50 8.87
C LEU A 10 -5.67 12.51 7.41
N ASN A 11 -5.01 13.59 6.97
CA ASN A 11 -4.49 13.71 5.60
C ASN A 11 -3.23 12.85 5.33
N GLN A 12 -2.78 12.03 6.30
CA GLN A 12 -1.65 11.11 6.17
C GLN A 12 -2.06 9.64 6.10
N GLN A 13 -3.36 9.33 6.16
CA GLN A 13 -3.85 7.96 5.98
C GLN A 13 -3.44 7.40 4.61
N LEU A 14 -3.49 8.25 3.58
CA LEU A 14 -3.08 7.92 2.21
C LEU A 14 -1.65 8.35 1.88
N GLY A 15 -0.95 9.03 2.79
CA GLY A 15 0.41 9.54 2.58
C GLY A 15 1.48 8.47 2.75
N LEU A 16 2.55 8.55 1.94
CA LEU A 16 3.77 7.77 2.12
C LEU A 16 4.30 7.99 3.55
N SER A 17 4.45 6.90 4.30
CA SER A 17 4.85 6.98 5.70
C SER A 17 6.34 7.31 5.81
N ARG A 18 6.71 8.19 6.77
CA ARG A 18 8.11 8.51 7.07
C ARG A 18 8.86 7.24 7.51
N ALA A 19 10.12 7.16 7.12
CA ALA A 19 10.96 6.00 7.40
C ALA A 19 11.31 5.89 8.91
N CYS A 20 11.20 4.65 9.42
CA CYS A 20 11.45 4.11 10.78
C CYS A 20 10.26 4.23 11.77
N ASP A 21 9.80 3.19 12.48
CA ASP A 21 10.43 1.94 12.92
C ASP A 21 9.79 0.63 12.37
N THR A 22 10.67 -0.33 12.08
CA THR A 22 10.50 -1.57 11.29
C THR A 22 10.15 -1.35 9.82
N ARG A 23 11.13 -1.63 8.95
CA ARG A 23 11.03 -1.54 7.48
C ARG A 23 9.74 -2.20 6.95
N TRP A 24 9.28 -3.27 7.59
CA TRP A 24 8.12 -4.08 7.21
C TRP A 24 6.78 -3.33 7.31
N GLY A 25 6.56 -2.52 8.36
CA GLY A 25 5.30 -1.81 8.55
C GLY A 25 5.06 -0.72 7.50
N SER A 26 6.12 0.02 7.13
CA SER A 26 6.06 1.00 6.04
C SER A 26 5.90 0.33 4.68
N HIS A 27 6.58 -0.79 4.43
CA HIS A 27 6.41 -1.55 3.20
C HIS A 27 4.98 -2.08 3.06
N TYR A 28 4.42 -2.68 4.11
CA TYR A 28 3.03 -3.14 4.12
C TYR A 28 2.05 -2.01 3.83
N LYS A 29 2.19 -0.86 4.50
CA LYS A 29 1.29 0.27 4.30
C LYS A 29 1.37 0.85 2.88
N SER A 30 2.58 1.08 2.37
CA SER A 30 2.76 1.57 0.99
C SER A 30 2.19 0.59 -0.04
N PHE A 31 2.40 -0.69 0.19
CA PHE A 31 1.94 -1.75 -0.70
C PHE A 31 0.42 -1.90 -0.68
N ASN A 32 -0.19 -1.89 0.50
CA ASN A 32 -1.64 -1.91 0.64
C ASN A 32 -2.28 -0.68 -0.01
N ASN A 33 -1.68 0.51 0.16
CA ASN A 33 -2.14 1.73 -0.51
C ASN A 33 -2.02 1.62 -2.03
N PHE A 34 -0.95 1.02 -2.55
CA PHE A 34 -0.78 0.79 -3.98
C PHE A 34 -1.88 -0.14 -4.54
N ILE A 35 -2.18 -1.25 -3.86
CA ILE A 35 -3.27 -2.15 -4.25
C ILE A 35 -4.61 -1.40 -4.29
N LEU A 36 -4.90 -0.59 -3.28
CA LEU A 36 -6.14 0.18 -3.20
C LEU A 36 -6.26 1.22 -4.33
N MET A 37 -5.15 1.83 -4.75
CA MET A 37 -5.13 2.83 -5.82
C MET A 37 -4.98 2.21 -7.22
N PHE A 38 -4.74 0.90 -7.33
CA PHE A 38 -4.36 0.27 -8.58
C PHE A 38 -5.43 0.43 -9.67
N GLY A 39 -6.71 0.29 -9.31
CA GLY A 39 -7.83 0.56 -10.21
C GLY A 39 -7.81 1.99 -10.77
N SER A 40 -7.61 3.00 -9.91
CA SER A 40 -7.52 4.39 -10.34
C SER A 40 -6.30 4.67 -11.22
N ILE A 41 -5.19 3.96 -11.02
CA ILE A 41 -4.01 4.06 -11.90
C ILE A 41 -4.36 3.55 -13.31
N LEU A 42 -5.07 2.42 -13.41
CA LEU A 42 -5.52 1.88 -14.69
C LEU A 42 -6.47 2.85 -15.42
N GLU A 43 -7.46 3.40 -14.71
CA GLU A 43 -8.41 4.37 -15.26
C GLU A 43 -7.71 5.63 -15.79
N VAL A 44 -6.75 6.18 -15.05
CA VAL A 44 -5.99 7.35 -15.49
C VAL A 44 -5.13 7.04 -16.72
N LEU A 45 -4.48 5.88 -16.77
CA LEU A 45 -3.68 5.47 -17.93
C LEU A 45 -4.55 5.26 -19.18
N GLU A 46 -5.76 4.72 -19.01
CA GLU A 46 -6.74 4.57 -20.10
C GLU A 46 -7.23 5.93 -20.61
N SER A 47 -7.59 6.86 -19.71
CA SER A 47 -7.94 8.23 -20.08
C SER A 47 -6.79 8.93 -20.82
N LEU A 48 -5.55 8.80 -20.34
CA LEU A 48 -4.38 9.39 -20.98
C LEU A 48 -4.15 8.84 -22.40
N ALA A 49 -4.40 7.55 -22.64
CA ALA A 49 -4.27 6.96 -23.96
C ALA A 49 -5.36 7.47 -24.93
N LEU A 50 -6.59 7.68 -24.43
CA LEU A 50 -7.71 8.24 -25.18
C LEU A 50 -7.47 9.72 -25.52
N ASP A 51 -7.06 10.51 -24.54
CA ASP A 51 -6.87 11.97 -24.62
C ASP A 51 -5.51 12.40 -25.20
N ALA A 52 -4.66 11.44 -25.59
CA ALA A 52 -3.32 11.69 -26.09
C ALA A 52 -3.33 12.62 -27.33
N ARG A 53 -2.48 13.65 -27.30
CA ARG A 53 -2.35 14.64 -28.38
C ARG A 53 -1.39 14.20 -29.48
N SER A 54 -0.55 13.21 -29.18
CA SER A 54 0.38 12.62 -30.13
C SER A 54 0.37 11.10 -30.09
N MET A 55 0.81 10.48 -31.18
CA MET A 55 0.96 9.02 -31.25
C MET A 55 2.00 8.49 -30.25
N ASP A 56 3.03 9.28 -29.94
CA ASP A 56 4.05 8.93 -28.93
C ASP A 56 3.47 8.93 -27.51
N GLU A 57 2.70 9.98 -27.14
CA GLU A 57 1.99 10.03 -25.86
C GLU A 57 1.02 8.84 -25.72
N ARG A 58 0.27 8.53 -26.77
CA ARG A 58 -0.65 7.38 -26.79
C ARG A 58 0.10 6.06 -26.61
N ALA A 59 1.18 5.85 -27.36
CA ALA A 59 1.95 4.62 -27.29
C ALA A 59 2.55 4.40 -25.88
N LYS A 60 3.04 5.47 -25.23
CA LYS A 60 3.54 5.41 -23.85
C LYS A 60 2.44 5.07 -22.86
N ALA A 61 1.31 5.77 -22.92
CA ALA A 61 0.17 5.51 -22.03
C ALA A 61 -0.35 4.07 -22.17
N THR A 62 -0.55 3.61 -23.41
CA THR A 62 -0.96 2.23 -23.70
C THR A 62 0.08 1.21 -23.22
N GLY A 63 1.37 1.44 -23.47
CA GLY A 63 2.43 0.53 -23.01
C GLY A 63 2.52 0.41 -21.49
N HIS A 64 2.30 1.51 -20.77
CA HIS A 64 2.19 1.49 -19.30
C HIS A 64 0.92 0.77 -18.84
N LEU A 65 -0.22 0.99 -19.48
CA LEU A 65 -1.48 0.29 -19.18
C LEU A 65 -1.34 -1.23 -19.37
N GLU A 66 -0.72 -1.67 -20.46
CA GLU A 66 -0.45 -3.10 -20.73
C GLU A 66 0.53 -3.70 -19.72
N SER A 67 1.55 -2.95 -19.32
CA SER A 67 2.47 -3.36 -18.26
C SER A 67 1.74 -3.53 -16.92
N CYS A 68 0.84 -2.60 -16.57
CA CYS A 68 0.02 -2.69 -15.38
C CYS A 68 -0.94 -3.88 -15.43
N ARG A 69 -1.60 -4.16 -16.57
CA ARG A 69 -2.47 -5.34 -16.72
C ARG A 69 -1.70 -6.65 -16.67
N THR A 70 -0.48 -6.69 -17.20
CA THR A 70 0.41 -7.86 -17.07
C THR A 70 0.83 -8.05 -15.61
N PHE A 71 1.08 -6.95 -14.89
CA PHE A 71 1.34 -6.95 -13.47
C PHE A 71 0.10 -7.29 -12.63
N GLU A 72 -1.10 -6.99 -13.11
CA GLU A 72 -2.38 -7.41 -12.54
C GLU A 72 -2.54 -8.94 -12.60
N ILE A 73 -2.06 -9.59 -13.66
CA ILE A 73 -1.96 -11.05 -13.71
C ILE A 73 -0.93 -11.56 -12.68
N ALA A 74 0.19 -10.84 -12.50
CA ALA A 74 1.15 -11.10 -11.43
C ALA A 74 0.65 -10.68 -10.03
N SER A 75 -0.52 -10.03 -9.93
CA SER A 75 -1.07 -9.55 -8.66
C SER A 75 -1.40 -10.68 -7.70
N PHE A 76 -1.44 -11.94 -8.15
CA PHE A 76 -1.43 -13.09 -7.27
C PHE A 76 -0.26 -13.05 -6.26
N MET A 77 0.94 -12.68 -6.72
CA MET A 77 2.10 -12.50 -5.83
C MET A 77 1.93 -11.28 -4.93
N LEU A 78 1.16 -10.28 -5.35
CA LEU A 78 0.87 -9.12 -4.51
C LEU A 78 -0.15 -9.43 -3.42
N HIS A 79 -1.24 -10.12 -3.75
CA HIS A 79 -2.21 -10.61 -2.77
C HIS A 79 -1.53 -11.55 -1.78
N LEU A 80 -0.66 -12.45 -2.26
CA LEU A 80 0.16 -13.32 -1.41
C LEU A 80 1.11 -12.50 -0.50
N MET A 81 1.82 -11.50 -1.04
CA MET A 81 2.67 -10.61 -0.24
C MET A 81 1.87 -9.79 0.77
N ARG A 82 0.66 -9.32 0.42
CA ARG A 82 -0.25 -8.62 1.34
C ARG A 82 -0.64 -9.53 2.49
N ASP A 83 -1.01 -10.77 2.21
CA ASP A 83 -1.48 -11.70 3.24
C ASP A 83 -0.34 -12.12 4.18
N ILE A 84 0.85 -12.40 3.64
CA ILE A 84 2.07 -12.65 4.44
C ILE A 84 2.42 -11.44 5.31
N LEU A 85 2.37 -10.23 4.73
CA LEU A 85 2.66 -9.01 5.47
C LEU A 85 1.58 -8.69 6.52
N ALA A 86 0.31 -8.99 6.26
CA ALA A 86 -0.77 -8.81 7.22
C ALA A 86 -0.58 -9.73 8.44
N ILE A 87 -0.30 -11.01 8.19
CA ILE A 87 -0.02 -12.02 9.23
C ILE A 87 1.20 -11.61 10.08
N THR A 88 2.26 -11.10 9.46
CA THR A 88 3.50 -10.72 10.17
C THR A 88 3.41 -9.34 10.85
N ASN A 89 2.46 -8.49 10.47
CA ASN A 89 2.31 -7.13 11.02
C ASN A 89 1.61 -7.10 12.38
N GLU A 90 0.67 -8.01 12.65
CA GLU A 90 -0.04 -8.09 13.94
C GLU A 90 0.92 -8.40 15.10
N PRO A 91 1.78 -9.45 15.03
CA PRO A 91 2.80 -9.71 16.04
C PRO A 91 3.81 -8.57 16.15
N ASN A 92 4.22 -7.98 15.03
CA ASN A 92 5.18 -6.86 15.01
C ASN A 92 4.65 -5.64 15.79
N LYS A 93 3.36 -5.30 15.66
CA LYS A 93 2.73 -4.24 16.46
C LYS A 93 2.66 -4.59 17.94
N CYS A 94 2.29 -5.83 18.27
CA CYS A 94 2.22 -6.30 19.66
C CYS A 94 3.58 -6.20 20.36
N LEU A 95 4.68 -6.51 19.65
CA LEU A 95 6.04 -6.45 20.18
C LEU A 95 6.60 -5.03 20.32
N GLN A 96 6.01 -4.05 19.62
CA GLN A 96 6.41 -2.63 19.69
C GLN A 96 5.65 -1.84 20.77
N GLY A 97 4.53 -2.36 21.28
CA GLY A 97 3.78 -1.76 22.37
C GLY A 97 4.58 -1.77 23.68
N LYS A 98 4.64 -0.63 24.39
CA LYS A 98 5.36 -0.49 25.66
C LYS A 98 4.82 -1.38 26.79
N GLU A 99 3.61 -1.92 26.65
CA GLU A 99 3.04 -2.94 27.55
C GLU A 99 3.32 -4.33 26.98
N GLN A 100 4.40 -4.94 27.46
CA GLN A 100 4.87 -6.25 27.04
C GLN A 100 3.89 -7.35 27.44
N ASN A 101 2.92 -7.66 26.58
CA ASN A 101 2.11 -8.86 26.71
C ASN A 101 2.69 -9.98 25.83
N VAL A 102 3.88 -10.46 26.22
CA VAL A 102 4.67 -11.47 25.48
C VAL A 102 3.86 -12.74 25.19
N ALA A 103 2.95 -13.11 26.10
CA ALA A 103 2.05 -14.24 25.91
C ALA A 103 1.12 -14.05 24.69
N ASN A 104 0.54 -12.86 24.51
CA ASN A 104 -0.29 -12.55 23.34
C ASN A 104 0.53 -12.53 22.04
N ALA A 105 1.74 -11.98 22.08
CA ALA A 105 2.62 -11.99 20.91
C ALA A 105 3.00 -13.43 20.50
N MET A 106 3.27 -14.31 21.46
CA MET A 106 3.56 -15.72 21.18
C MET A 106 2.38 -16.47 20.57
N LEU A 107 1.16 -16.23 21.04
CA LEU A 107 -0.05 -16.80 20.43
C LEU A 107 -0.22 -16.35 18.98
N LEU A 108 0.01 -15.06 18.69
CA LEU A 108 -0.06 -14.54 17.32
C LEU A 108 1.04 -15.12 16.42
N VAL A 109 2.23 -15.41 16.97
CA VAL A 109 3.31 -16.08 16.24
C VAL A 109 2.98 -17.54 15.92
N GLU A 110 2.28 -18.26 16.81
CA GLU A 110 1.81 -19.62 16.52
C GLU A 110 0.78 -19.64 15.39
N VAL A 111 -0.11 -18.65 15.33
CA VAL A 111 -1.09 -18.49 14.24
C VAL A 111 -0.41 -18.15 12.91
N ALA A 112 0.78 -17.55 12.95
CA ALA A 112 1.55 -17.15 11.77
C ALA A 112 2.46 -18.25 11.19
N LYS A 113 2.53 -19.44 11.81
CA LYS A 113 3.35 -20.58 11.36
C LYS A 113 2.73 -21.36 10.21
#